data_AF-A0A8S3PUB5-F1
#
_entry.id   AF-A0A8S3PUB5-F1
#
_cell.length_a   1.000
_cell.length_b   1.000
_cell.length_c   1.000
_cell.angle_alpha   90.00
_cell.angle_beta   90.00
_cell.angle_gamma   90.00
#
_symmetry.space_group_name_H-M   'P 1'
#
loop_
_entity.id
_entity.type
_entity.pdbx_description
1 polymer ?
#
loop_
_entity_poly.entity_id
_entity_poly.type
_entity_poly.pdbx_seq_one_letter_code
_entity_poly.pdbx_strand_id
1 'polypeptide(L)'
;MSGEILQDIKWWHDFMSTFNGKSFFLAKIPITSVVTDACKSGAGGFYHSDWFYVNWVEDYPFATQLHINELEAFSVALAVKRWAQNWRGKRIIVYCDNAATVSCINKCTSKNAILMSFLRELFWLSATYNFHIIAKHVPGKENVLADHISRLHDLTYCENFLRFYVQPPLFVRDLVKHMSSNALRFLLFRLTGIQGDDNTG
;
A
#
# COMPACT_ATOMS: atom_id res chain seq x y z
N MET A 1 28.64 16.85 0.80
CA MET A 1 27.63 16.16 -0.04
C MET A 1 26.51 15.71 0.90
N SER A 2 25.25 16.11 0.68
CA SER A 2 24.17 15.75 1.61
C SER A 2 23.86 14.25 1.54
N GLY A 3 23.36 13.67 2.62
CA GLY A 3 23.01 12.24 2.67
C GLY A 3 21.96 11.83 1.64
N GLU A 4 21.07 12.76 1.24
CA GLU A 4 20.06 12.54 0.20
C GLU A 4 20.69 12.36 -1.18
N ILE A 5 21.68 13.19 -1.53
CA ILE A 5 22.41 13.07 -2.81
C ILE A 5 23.10 11.72 -2.91
N LEU A 6 23.69 11.24 -1.81
CA LEU A 6 24.34 9.92 -1.79
C LEU A 6 23.34 8.77 -2.01
N GLN A 7 22.12 8.90 -1.47
CA GLN A 7 21.06 7.91 -1.70
C GLN A 7 20.61 7.88 -3.16
N ASP A 8 20.49 9.05 -3.80
CA ASP A 8 20.09 9.13 -5.20
C ASP A 8 21.20 8.61 -6.13
N ILE A 9 22.47 8.93 -5.85
CA ILE A 9 23.62 8.38 -6.57
C ILE A 9 23.64 6.84 -6.45
N LYS A 10 23.45 6.33 -5.22
CA LYS A 10 23.38 4.88 -5.00
C LYS A 10 22.23 4.24 -5.76
N TRP A 11 21.05 4.86 -5.74
CA TRP A 11 19.89 4.40 -6.50
C TRP A 11 20.22 4.29 -7.99
N TRP A 12 20.86 5.31 -8.58
CA TRP A 12 21.25 5.28 -10.00
C TRP A 12 22.29 4.21 -10.30
N HIS A 13 23.32 4.09 -9.45
CA HIS A 13 24.34 3.05 -9.56
C HIS A 13 23.71 1.66 -9.58
N ASP A 14 22.84 1.37 -8.61
CA ASP A 14 22.19 0.07 -8.48
C ASP A 14 21.23 -0.17 -9.65
N PHE A 15 20.50 0.85 -10.10
CA PHE A 15 19.57 0.73 -11.21
C PHE A 15 20.27 0.43 -12.54
N MET A 16 21.41 1.07 -12.82
CA MET A 16 22.19 0.83 -14.04
C MET A 16 22.60 -0.63 -14.20
N SER A 17 22.86 -1.35 -13.10
CA SER A 17 23.18 -2.78 -13.14
C SER A 17 21.98 -3.65 -13.55
N THR A 18 20.75 -3.17 -13.31
CA THR A 18 19.50 -3.87 -13.61
C THR A 18 18.92 -3.48 -14.97
N PHE A 19 19.21 -2.25 -15.44
CA PHE A 19 18.65 -1.70 -16.66
C PHE A 19 19.38 -2.20 -17.91
N ASN A 20 18.69 -2.95 -18.75
CA ASN A 20 19.23 -3.50 -20.00
C ASN A 20 19.32 -2.49 -21.17
N GLY A 21 19.18 -1.19 -20.90
CA GLY A 21 19.22 -0.15 -21.92
C GLY A 21 17.95 -0.01 -22.78
N LYS A 22 16.89 -0.79 -22.53
CA LYS A 22 15.64 -0.76 -23.31
C LYS A 22 14.44 -0.49 -22.41
N SER A 23 13.66 0.53 -22.76
CA SER A 23 12.32 0.76 -22.22
C SER A 23 11.29 0.53 -23.32
N PHE A 24 10.25 -0.25 -23.01
CA PHE A 24 9.15 -0.50 -23.95
C PHE A 24 8.09 0.60 -23.83
N PHE A 25 7.43 0.90 -24.94
CA PHE A 25 6.26 1.78 -24.92
C PHE A 25 5.20 1.26 -23.95
N LEU A 26 4.70 2.15 -23.12
CA LEU A 26 3.65 1.83 -22.18
C LEU A 26 2.31 1.65 -22.89
N ALA A 27 1.47 0.77 -22.36
CA ALA A 27 0.09 0.62 -22.80
C ALA A 27 -0.64 1.99 -22.79
N LYS A 28 -1.44 2.24 -23.84
CA LYS A 28 -2.16 3.51 -23.98
C LYS A 28 -3.24 3.69 -22.92
N ILE A 29 -3.98 2.63 -22.61
CA ILE A 29 -5.09 2.65 -21.64
C ILE A 29 -4.51 2.41 -20.24
N PRO A 30 -4.70 3.33 -19.29
CA PRO A 30 -4.25 3.13 -17.92
C PRO A 30 -5.16 2.14 -17.18
N ILE A 31 -4.56 1.40 -16.26
CA ILE A 31 -5.29 0.73 -15.18
C ILE A 31 -5.82 1.81 -14.24
N THR A 32 -7.11 1.75 -13.91
CA THR A 32 -7.80 2.71 -13.04
C THR A 32 -8.47 2.06 -11.81
N SER A 33 -8.26 0.76 -11.60
CA SER A 33 -8.91 0.01 -10.54
C SER A 33 -8.07 -0.07 -9.24
N VAL A 34 -7.11 0.83 -9.05
CA VAL A 34 -6.19 0.79 -7.89
C VAL A 34 -6.61 1.87 -6.90
N VAL A 35 -7.03 1.44 -5.72
CA VAL A 35 -7.38 2.32 -4.61
C VAL A 35 -6.54 1.96 -3.39
N THR A 36 -6.09 2.96 -2.65
CA THR A 36 -5.34 2.79 -1.39
C THR A 36 -5.86 3.75 -0.34
N ASP A 37 -5.70 3.37 0.91
CA ASP A 37 -6.07 4.19 2.06
C ASP A 37 -5.22 3.77 3.27
N ALA A 38 -4.99 4.71 4.17
CA ALA A 38 -4.37 4.44 5.45
C ALA A 38 -5.15 5.09 6.60
N CYS A 39 -5.25 4.35 7.71
CA CYS A 39 -5.69 4.90 8.98
C CYS A 39 -4.55 4.82 10.01
N LYS A 40 -4.80 5.28 11.23
CA LYS A 40 -3.81 5.25 12.31
C LYS A 40 -3.41 3.85 12.78
N SER A 41 -4.18 2.82 12.42
CA SER A 41 -3.93 1.44 12.86
C SER A 41 -3.58 0.47 11.73
N GLY A 42 -3.87 0.81 10.48
CA GLY A 42 -3.53 -0.03 9.34
C GLY A 42 -3.61 0.66 7.99
N ALA A 43 -3.26 -0.07 6.94
CA ALA A 43 -3.45 0.32 5.55
C ALA A 43 -4.23 -0.74 4.79
N GLY A 44 -4.89 -0.27 3.74
CA GLY A 44 -5.63 -1.10 2.82
C GLY A 44 -5.38 -0.69 1.38
N GLY A 45 -5.48 -1.67 0.48
CA GLY A 45 -5.54 -1.38 -0.94
C GLY A 45 -6.26 -2.47 -1.70
N PHE A 46 -6.79 -2.10 -2.86
CA PHE A 46 -7.49 -3.00 -3.76
C PHE A 46 -7.07 -2.78 -5.23
N TYR A 47 -6.95 -3.87 -5.97
CA TYR A 47 -6.68 -3.91 -7.40
C TYR A 47 -7.32 -5.14 -8.05
N HIS A 48 -8.30 -4.92 -8.95
CA HIS A 48 -9.09 -5.95 -9.64
C HIS A 48 -9.85 -6.89 -8.71
N SER A 49 -9.25 -7.99 -8.30
CA SER A 49 -9.81 -9.01 -7.42
C SER A 49 -8.87 -9.31 -6.24
N ASP A 50 -7.76 -8.59 -6.17
CA ASP A 50 -6.75 -8.73 -5.15
C ASP A 50 -6.75 -7.49 -4.26
N TRP A 51 -6.43 -7.71 -3.00
CA TRP A 51 -6.40 -6.68 -1.97
C TRP A 51 -5.32 -6.99 -0.96
N PHE A 52 -4.98 -5.99 -0.14
CA PHE A 52 -4.14 -6.22 1.02
C PHE A 52 -4.65 -5.45 2.23
N TYR A 53 -4.46 -6.04 3.40
CA TYR A 53 -4.55 -5.37 4.68
C TYR A 53 -3.22 -5.50 5.42
N VAL A 54 -2.81 -4.40 6.03
CA VAL A 54 -1.62 -4.31 6.87
C VAL A 54 -2.03 -3.69 8.18
N ASN A 55 -1.59 -4.29 9.29
CA ASN A 55 -1.70 -3.71 10.61
C ASN A 55 -0.36 -3.08 11.01
N TRP A 56 -0.37 -1.80 11.41
CA TRP A 56 0.89 -1.10 11.70
C TRP A 56 1.63 -1.65 12.90
N VAL A 57 0.93 -2.11 13.94
CA VAL A 57 1.59 -2.67 15.13
C VAL A 57 2.22 -4.02 14.79
N GLU A 58 1.51 -4.86 14.05
CA GLU A 58 1.92 -6.24 13.80
C GLU A 58 2.96 -6.39 12.67
N ASP A 59 2.84 -5.57 11.61
CA ASP A 59 3.62 -5.74 10.39
C ASP A 59 4.78 -4.74 10.28
N TYR A 60 4.55 -3.50 10.73
CA TYR A 60 5.50 -2.40 10.60
C TYR A 60 5.48 -1.49 11.83
N PRO A 61 5.95 -1.94 13.01
CA PRO A 61 5.81 -1.19 14.27
C PRO A 61 6.28 0.26 14.22
N PHE A 62 7.31 0.56 13.43
CA PHE A 62 7.81 1.93 13.22
C PHE A 62 6.74 2.86 12.60
N ALA A 63 5.82 2.32 11.81
CA ALA A 63 4.76 3.06 11.13
C ALA A 63 3.76 3.68 12.13
N THR A 64 3.63 3.13 13.33
CA THR A 64 2.72 3.65 14.37
C THR A 64 3.03 5.10 14.79
N GLN A 65 4.28 5.55 14.60
CA GLN A 65 4.72 6.90 14.93
C GLN A 65 4.59 7.89 13.76
N LEU A 66 4.18 7.41 12.58
CA LEU A 66 4.15 8.22 11.37
C LEU A 66 2.91 9.13 11.31
N HIS A 67 3.10 10.29 10.67
CA HIS A 67 2.01 11.19 10.33
C HIS A 67 1.09 10.56 9.27
N ILE A 68 -0.18 10.96 9.22
CA ILE A 68 -1.15 10.36 8.29
C ILE A 68 -0.68 10.47 6.82
N ASN A 69 -0.08 11.59 6.43
CA ASN A 69 0.51 11.75 5.09
C ASN A 69 1.61 10.72 4.78
N GLU A 70 2.41 10.33 5.77
CA GLU A 70 3.47 9.32 5.62
C GLU A 70 2.87 7.92 5.48
N LEU A 71 1.84 7.61 6.27
CA LEU A 71 1.10 6.35 6.19
C LEU A 71 0.40 6.20 4.83
N GLU A 72 -0.16 7.28 4.29
CA GLU A 72 -0.79 7.30 2.97
C GLU A 72 0.22 7.07 1.83
N ALA A 73 1.41 7.68 1.90
CA ALA A 73 2.44 7.36 0.92
C ALA A 73 2.96 5.93 1.08
N PHE A 74 3.03 5.43 2.32
CA PHE A 74 3.44 4.06 2.59
C PHE A 74 2.41 3.05 2.06
N SER A 75 1.11 3.31 2.19
CA SER A 75 0.05 2.45 1.63
C SER A 75 0.17 2.33 0.10
N VAL A 76 0.47 3.43 -0.59
CA VAL A 76 0.77 3.38 -2.04
C VAL A 76 2.04 2.58 -2.33
N ALA A 77 3.11 2.76 -1.54
CA ALA A 77 4.34 1.97 -1.73
C ALA A 77 4.11 0.47 -1.50
N LEU A 78 3.26 0.08 -0.54
CA LEU A 78 2.84 -1.30 -0.31
C LEU A 78 2.03 -1.86 -1.49
N ALA A 79 1.11 -1.08 -2.04
CA ALA A 79 0.38 -1.43 -3.27
C ALA A 79 1.33 -1.68 -4.45
N VAL A 80 2.32 -0.79 -4.62
CA VAL A 80 3.33 -0.92 -5.66
C VAL A 80 4.18 -2.18 -5.46
N LYS A 81 4.66 -2.45 -4.25
CA LYS A 81 5.38 -3.70 -3.93
C LYS A 81 4.60 -4.94 -4.30
N ARG A 82 3.30 -4.93 -4.00
CA ARG A 82 2.42 -6.07 -4.24
C ARG A 82 2.15 -6.30 -5.73
N TRP A 83 1.94 -5.24 -6.50
CA TRP A 83 1.39 -5.34 -7.86
C TRP A 83 2.32 -4.90 -8.99
N ALA A 84 3.53 -4.40 -8.69
CA ALA A 84 4.47 -3.91 -9.69
C ALA A 84 4.73 -4.90 -10.84
N GLN A 85 4.84 -6.19 -10.54
CA GLN A 85 5.01 -7.23 -11.55
C GLN A 85 3.80 -7.32 -12.50
N ASN A 86 2.58 -7.21 -11.98
CA ASN A 86 1.34 -7.22 -12.77
C ASN A 86 1.16 -5.94 -13.61
N TRP A 87 1.87 -4.87 -13.24
CA TRP A 87 1.84 -3.56 -13.89
C TRP A 87 2.90 -3.40 -14.97
N ARG A 88 3.74 -4.41 -15.22
CA ARG A 88 4.83 -4.34 -16.19
C ARG A 88 4.39 -3.80 -17.55
N GLY A 89 5.01 -2.72 -18.01
CA GLY A 89 4.69 -2.09 -19.30
C GLY A 89 3.37 -1.29 -19.33
N LYS A 90 2.76 -1.00 -18.18
CA LYS A 90 1.44 -0.35 -18.10
C LYS A 90 1.51 1.05 -17.49
N ARG A 91 0.44 1.80 -17.69
CA ARG A 91 0.14 3.03 -16.96
C ARG A 91 -0.85 2.73 -15.86
N ILE A 92 -0.62 3.25 -14.67
CA ILE A 92 -1.42 2.99 -13.47
C ILE A 92 -1.91 4.33 -12.94
N ILE A 93 -3.20 4.42 -12.65
CA ILE A 93 -3.79 5.49 -11.86
C ILE A 93 -4.12 4.89 -10.50
N VAL A 94 -3.43 5.37 -9.46
CA VAL A 94 -3.75 5.05 -8.07
C VAL A 94 -4.61 6.17 -7.49
N TYR A 95 -5.71 5.79 -6.85
CA TYR A 95 -6.60 6.70 -6.16
C TYR A 95 -6.33 6.64 -4.66
N CYS A 96 -6.07 7.80 -4.04
CA CYS A 96 -6.00 7.96 -2.58
C CYS A 96 -6.65 9.29 -2.18
N ASP A 97 -7.04 9.41 -0.92
CA ASP A 97 -7.75 10.60 -0.42
C ASP A 97 -6.83 11.70 0.12
N ASN A 98 -5.51 11.47 0.06
CA ASN A 98 -4.52 12.39 0.59
C ASN A 98 -3.85 13.22 -0.51
N ALA A 99 -4.25 14.50 -0.60
CA ALA A 99 -3.71 15.43 -1.59
C ALA A 99 -2.18 15.64 -1.49
N ALA A 100 -1.59 15.53 -0.29
CA ALA A 100 -0.15 15.64 -0.10
C ALA A 100 0.57 14.44 -0.73
N THR A 101 0.09 13.22 -0.46
CA THR A 101 0.57 11.99 -1.09
C THR A 101 0.45 12.06 -2.61
N VAL A 102 -0.69 12.50 -3.13
CA VAL A 102 -0.90 12.70 -4.57
C VAL A 102 0.15 13.64 -5.17
N SER A 103 0.36 14.80 -4.55
CA SER A 103 1.37 15.77 -5.00
C SER A 103 2.78 15.19 -4.96
N CYS A 104 3.14 14.48 -3.88
CA CYS A 104 4.47 13.89 -3.70
C CYS A 104 4.78 12.81 -4.74
N ILE A 105 3.82 11.92 -5.02
CA ILE A 105 3.98 10.89 -6.05
C ILE A 105 4.14 11.52 -7.43
N ASN A 106 3.25 12.44 -7.80
CA ASN A 106 3.26 13.04 -9.14
C ASN A 106 4.47 13.95 -9.40
N LYS A 107 5.04 14.56 -8.35
CA LYS A 107 6.27 15.36 -8.45
C LYS A 107 7.55 14.53 -8.27
N CYS A 108 7.40 13.26 -7.90
CA CYS A 108 8.50 12.37 -7.57
C CYS A 108 9.44 12.89 -6.46
N THR A 109 8.93 13.70 -5.54
CA THR A 109 9.76 14.33 -4.52
C THR A 109 8.97 14.78 -3.28
N SER A 110 9.67 14.91 -2.16
CA SER A 110 9.20 15.42 -0.88
C SER A 110 10.40 15.98 -0.09
N LYS A 111 10.15 16.96 0.77
CA LYS A 111 11.16 17.45 1.73
C LYS A 111 11.23 16.60 3.00
N ASN A 112 10.23 15.75 3.21
CA ASN A 112 10.20 14.83 4.34
C ASN A 112 10.98 13.56 3.95
N ALA A 113 11.99 13.23 4.75
CA ALA A 113 12.90 12.12 4.48
C ALA A 113 12.22 10.75 4.49
N ILE A 114 11.19 10.55 5.32
CA ILE A 114 10.42 9.31 5.41
C ILE A 114 9.55 9.15 4.17
N LEU A 115 8.83 10.20 3.77
CA LEU A 115 8.10 10.21 2.50
C LEU A 115 9.02 9.92 1.31
N MET A 116 10.20 10.52 1.29
CA MET A 116 11.18 10.30 0.23
C MET A 116 11.70 8.86 0.18
N SER A 117 11.86 8.17 1.31
CA SER A 117 12.30 6.78 1.30
C SER A 117 11.26 5.87 0.62
N PHE A 118 9.96 6.08 0.91
CA PHE A 118 8.87 5.36 0.23
C PHE A 118 8.78 5.68 -1.25
N LEU A 119 8.95 6.97 -1.62
CA LEU A 119 8.97 7.39 -3.01
C LEU A 119 10.13 6.76 -3.79
N ARG A 120 11.35 6.72 -3.22
CA ARG A 120 12.51 6.07 -3.86
C ARG A 120 12.26 4.60 -4.15
N GLU A 121 11.63 3.89 -3.21
CA GLU A 121 11.28 2.49 -3.37
C GLU A 121 10.19 2.29 -4.45
N LEU A 122 9.17 3.14 -4.45
CA LEU A 122 8.16 3.17 -5.50
C LEU A 122 8.78 3.40 -6.88
N PHE A 123 9.70 4.37 -7.00
CA PHE A 123 10.34 4.67 -8.27
C PHE A 123 11.31 3.59 -8.73
N TRP A 124 12.04 2.98 -7.79
CA TRP A 124 12.84 1.78 -8.05
C TRP A 124 11.99 0.72 -8.76
N LEU A 125 10.84 0.37 -8.16
CA LEU A 125 9.94 -0.62 -8.72
C LEU A 125 9.34 -0.17 -10.06
N SER A 126 8.98 1.11 -10.20
CA SER A 126 8.47 1.67 -11.46
C SER A 126 9.47 1.50 -12.61
N ALA A 127 10.75 1.70 -12.32
CA ALA A 127 11.83 1.58 -13.29
C ALA A 127 12.15 0.11 -13.58
N THR A 128 12.27 -0.75 -12.55
CA THR A 128 12.53 -2.20 -12.70
C THR A 128 11.45 -2.92 -13.51
N TYR A 129 10.19 -2.56 -13.27
CA TYR A 129 9.05 -3.17 -13.95
C TYR A 129 8.55 -2.34 -15.14
N ASN A 130 9.18 -1.22 -15.47
CA ASN A 130 8.80 -0.35 -16.58
C ASN A 130 7.28 -0.03 -16.58
N PHE A 131 6.76 0.45 -15.46
CA PHE A 131 5.40 0.98 -15.38
C PHE A 131 5.44 2.46 -15.03
N HIS A 132 4.38 3.19 -15.40
CA HIS A 132 4.22 4.58 -15.01
C HIS A 132 3.02 4.73 -14.10
N ILE A 133 3.22 5.33 -12.94
CA ILE A 133 2.18 5.54 -11.93
C ILE A 133 1.83 7.01 -11.84
N ILE A 134 0.54 7.30 -11.76
CA ILE A 134 -0.03 8.63 -11.53
C ILE A 134 -0.95 8.50 -10.32
N ALA A 135 -0.82 9.40 -9.35
CA ALA A 135 -1.77 9.49 -8.25
C ALA A 135 -2.89 10.47 -8.58
N LYS A 136 -4.13 10.12 -8.23
CA LYS A 136 -5.29 11.00 -8.29
C LYS A 136 -5.98 11.05 -6.94
N HIS A 137 -6.35 12.26 -6.55
CA HIS A 137 -7.15 12.45 -5.35
C HIS A 137 -8.58 11.94 -5.60
N VAL A 138 -9.13 11.20 -4.65
CA VAL A 138 -10.54 10.85 -4.56
C VAL A 138 -11.06 11.26 -3.17
N PRO A 139 -12.25 11.87 -3.04
CA PRO A 139 -12.79 12.17 -1.71
C PRO A 139 -12.91 10.89 -0.86
N GLY A 140 -12.55 10.93 0.43
CA GLY A 140 -12.61 9.72 1.29
C GLY A 140 -13.98 9.04 1.31
N LYS A 141 -15.07 9.81 1.27
CA LYS A 141 -16.46 9.30 1.12
C LYS A 141 -16.71 8.47 -0.15
N GLU A 142 -15.88 8.64 -1.18
CA GLU A 142 -15.92 7.89 -2.44
C GLU A 142 -14.86 6.77 -2.46
N ASN A 143 -13.85 6.83 -1.58
CA ASN A 143 -12.80 5.81 -1.41
C ASN A 143 -13.23 4.64 -0.50
N VAL A 144 -14.52 4.29 -0.55
CA VAL A 144 -15.18 3.41 0.42
C VAL A 144 -14.47 2.06 0.56
N LEU A 145 -14.08 1.43 -0.55
CA LEU A 145 -13.46 0.11 -0.52
C LEU A 145 -12.10 0.13 0.21
N ALA A 146 -11.24 1.09 -0.12
CA ALA A 146 -9.92 1.16 0.52
C ALA A 146 -10.02 1.52 2.01
N ASP A 147 -10.95 2.41 2.39
CA ASP A 147 -11.23 2.77 3.79
C ASP A 147 -11.74 1.57 4.60
N HIS A 148 -12.62 0.74 4.02
CA HIS A 148 -13.04 -0.52 4.64
C HIS A 148 -11.86 -1.48 4.88
N ILE A 149 -10.98 -1.62 3.89
CA ILE A 149 -9.82 -2.50 4.02
C ILE A 149 -8.82 -1.94 5.03
N SER A 150 -8.53 -0.64 5.03
CA SER A 150 -7.56 -0.03 5.95
C SER A 150 -7.99 -0.15 7.42
N ARG A 151 -9.30 -0.34 7.65
CA ARG A 151 -9.95 -0.44 8.96
C ARG A 151 -10.48 -1.82 9.33
N LEU A 152 -9.99 -2.91 8.73
CA LEU A 152 -10.48 -4.28 9.05
C LEU A 152 -10.41 -4.68 10.53
N HIS A 153 -9.62 -3.99 11.34
CA HIS A 153 -9.55 -4.18 12.80
C HIS A 153 -10.78 -3.66 13.57
N ASP A 154 -11.61 -2.85 12.92
CA ASP A 154 -12.91 -2.40 13.39
C ASP A 154 -14.00 -3.34 12.85
N LEU A 155 -14.83 -3.85 13.76
CA LEU A 155 -15.89 -4.83 13.46
C LEU A 155 -16.84 -4.33 12.35
N THR A 156 -17.22 -3.05 12.39
CA THR A 156 -18.18 -2.46 11.44
C THR A 156 -17.60 -2.48 10.02
N TYR A 157 -16.35 -2.07 9.89
CA TYR A 157 -15.67 -2.04 8.59
C TYR A 157 -15.36 -3.46 8.10
N CYS A 158 -15.00 -4.38 8.99
CA CYS A 158 -14.79 -5.77 8.65
C CYS A 158 -16.07 -6.42 8.09
N GLU A 159 -17.20 -6.30 8.81
CA GLU A 159 -18.48 -6.86 8.38
C GLU A 159 -18.93 -6.28 7.04
N ASN A 160 -18.83 -4.97 6.85
CA ASN A 160 -19.16 -4.33 5.59
C ASN A 160 -18.23 -4.78 4.45
N PHE A 161 -16.93 -4.87 4.70
CA PHE A 161 -15.98 -5.35 3.70
C PHE A 161 -16.33 -6.76 3.24
N LEU A 162 -16.52 -7.68 4.20
CA LEU A 162 -16.85 -9.06 3.91
C LEU A 162 -18.18 -9.18 3.18
N ARG A 163 -19.20 -8.45 3.64
CA ARG A 163 -20.56 -8.49 3.05
C ARG A 163 -20.60 -8.03 1.60
N PHE A 164 -19.90 -6.93 1.28
CA PHE A 164 -20.04 -6.28 -0.03
C PHE A 164 -18.95 -6.68 -1.03
N TYR A 165 -17.78 -7.09 -0.57
CA TYR A 165 -16.59 -7.25 -1.43
C TYR A 165 -15.97 -8.65 -1.39
N VAL A 166 -16.36 -9.50 -0.44
CA VAL A 166 -15.85 -10.87 -0.34
C VAL A 166 -16.99 -11.87 -0.50
N GLN A 167 -17.00 -12.59 -1.62
CA GLN A 167 -18.04 -13.59 -1.89
C GLN A 167 -17.83 -14.83 -1.01
N PRO A 168 -18.86 -15.30 -0.27
CA PRO A 168 -18.77 -16.57 0.46
C PRO A 168 -18.76 -17.77 -0.50
N PRO A 169 -18.18 -18.92 -0.09
CA PRO A 169 -17.53 -19.16 1.21
C PRO A 169 -16.12 -18.58 1.28
N LEU A 170 -15.80 -17.89 2.39
CA LEU A 170 -14.45 -17.39 2.68
C LEU A 170 -13.73 -18.35 3.63
N PHE A 171 -12.57 -18.86 3.20
CA PHE A 171 -11.73 -19.69 4.05
C PHE A 171 -10.52 -18.89 4.57
N VAL A 172 -10.01 -19.25 5.74
CA VAL A 172 -8.81 -18.64 6.33
C VAL A 172 -7.62 -18.65 5.36
N ARG A 173 -7.48 -19.74 4.57
CA ARG A 173 -6.45 -19.87 3.53
C ARG A 173 -6.54 -18.82 2.40
N ASP A 174 -7.69 -18.19 2.23
CA ASP A 174 -7.86 -17.13 1.24
C ASP A 174 -7.44 -15.79 1.85
N LEU A 175 -7.68 -15.57 3.14
CA LEU A 175 -7.26 -14.36 3.86
C LEU A 175 -5.73 -14.22 3.99
N VAL A 176 -5.00 -15.32 4.22
CA VAL A 176 -3.52 -15.29 4.32
C VAL A 176 -2.81 -14.82 3.05
N LYS A 177 -3.51 -14.76 1.91
CA LYS A 177 -2.97 -14.19 0.67
C LYS A 177 -2.97 -12.66 0.68
N HIS A 178 -3.80 -12.05 1.51
CA HIS A 178 -4.10 -10.62 1.53
C HIS A 178 -3.54 -9.91 2.76
N MET A 179 -3.00 -10.63 3.75
CA MET A 179 -2.40 -10.03 4.93
C MET A 179 -1.37 -10.98 5.54
N SER A 180 -0.52 -10.48 6.44
CA SER A 180 0.44 -11.33 7.14
C SER A 180 -0.28 -12.28 8.12
N SER A 181 0.43 -13.35 8.52
CA SER A 181 -0.06 -14.25 9.58
C SER A 181 -0.29 -13.53 10.91
N ASN A 182 0.51 -12.49 11.22
CA ASN A 182 0.38 -11.72 12.46
C ASN A 182 -0.88 -10.84 12.41
N ALA A 183 -1.07 -10.09 11.32
CA ALA A 183 -2.26 -9.29 11.11
C ALA A 183 -3.54 -10.14 11.12
N LEU A 184 -3.51 -11.32 10.47
CA LEU A 184 -4.63 -12.25 10.51
C LEU A 184 -4.93 -12.76 11.92
N ARG A 185 -3.90 -13.17 12.69
CA ARG A 185 -4.08 -13.61 14.08
C ARG A 185 -4.66 -12.49 14.94
N PHE A 186 -4.15 -11.27 14.77
CA PHE A 186 -4.67 -10.08 15.44
C PHE A 186 -6.15 -9.85 15.12
N LEU A 187 -6.55 -9.93 13.84
CA LEU A 187 -7.96 -9.80 13.45
C LEU A 187 -8.80 -10.92 14.05
N LEU A 188 -8.38 -12.18 13.97
CA LEU A 188 -9.15 -13.30 14.52
C LEU A 188 -9.38 -13.15 16.02
N PHE A 189 -8.35 -12.76 16.78
CA PHE A 189 -8.48 -12.49 18.22
C PHE A 189 -9.51 -11.38 18.50
N ARG A 190 -9.43 -10.27 17.75
CA ARG A 190 -10.34 -9.13 17.89
C ARG A 190 -11.78 -9.47 17.51
N LEU A 191 -11.98 -10.26 16.46
CA LEU A 191 -13.30 -10.61 15.93
C LEU A 191 -13.97 -11.74 16.73
N THR A 192 -13.20 -12.66 17.30
CA THR A 192 -13.74 -13.78 18.11
C THR A 192 -13.99 -13.40 19.57
N GLY A 193 -13.55 -12.22 20.01
CA GLY A 193 -13.81 -11.72 21.36
C GLY A 193 -13.14 -12.52 22.47
N ILE A 194 -12.24 -13.44 22.16
CA ILE A 194 -11.44 -14.15 23.16
C ILE A 194 -10.40 -13.14 23.65
N GLN A 195 -10.71 -12.40 24.72
CA GLN A 195 -9.65 -11.80 25.52
C GLN A 195 -8.74 -12.94 25.96
N GLY A 196 -7.45 -12.84 25.67
CA GLY A 196 -6.47 -13.66 26.35
C GLY A 196 -6.63 -13.33 27.82
N ASP A 197 -7.13 -14.29 28.58
CA ASP A 197 -6.95 -14.29 30.02
C ASP A 197 -5.43 -14.26 30.25
N ASP A 198 -4.88 -13.06 30.44
CA ASP A 198 -3.66 -12.87 31.21
C ASP A 198 -4.00 -13.22 32.66
N ASN A 199 -4.04 -14.51 32.94
CA ASN A 199 -3.99 -15.07 34.28
C ASN A 199 -3.32 -16.44 34.20
N THR A 200 -2.00 -16.47 34.41
CA THR A 200 -1.32 -17.21 35.50
C THR A 200 0.15 -17.47 35.15
N GLY A 201 1.05 -16.95 36.00
CA GLY A 201 2.49 -17.16 35.94
C GLY A 201 3.26 -16.05 36.63
#